data_AF-A0A656JYZ4-F1
#
_entry.id   AF-A0A656JYZ4-F1
#
_cell.length_a   1.000
_cell.length_b   1.000
_cell.length_c   1.000
_cell.angle_alpha   90.00
_cell.angle_beta   90.00
_cell.angle_gamma   90.00
#
_symmetry.space_group_name_H-M   'P 1'
#
loop_
_entity.id
_entity.type
_entity.pdbx_description
1 polymer ?
#
loop_
_entity_poly.entity_id
_entity_poly.type
_entity_poly.pdbx_seq_one_letter_code
_entity_poly.pdbx_strand_id
1 'polypeptide(L)'
;GLNQGAGPRASIALVRGGRARALLRGGEFVTPDDIKGCALAVLRHRVKLSPELDIEGLSVDQVLRQILDQVSAAARYVAGAGDRLPGKNRQSVLGRVAGPGGPEPA
;
A
#
# COMPACT_ATOMS: atom_id res chain seq x y z
N GLY A 1 25.74 6.92 4.73
CA GLY A 1 24.89 5.80 4.25
C GLY A 1 24.22 5.10 5.43
N LEU A 2 23.65 3.89 5.26
CA LEU A 2 23.18 3.09 6.40
C LEU A 2 24.26 2.06 6.77
N ASN A 3 24.57 1.94 8.06
CA ASN A 3 25.48 0.91 8.59
C ASN A 3 24.76 -0.44 8.71
N GLN A 4 23.48 -0.42 9.09
CA GLN A 4 22.65 -1.60 9.17
C GLN A 4 21.26 -1.32 8.59
N GLY A 5 20.86 -2.14 7.61
CA GLY A 5 19.54 -2.08 6.97
C GLY A 5 18.43 -2.73 7.81
N ALA A 6 17.18 -2.56 7.39
CA ALA A 6 16.00 -2.89 8.20
C ALA A 6 15.69 -4.40 8.34
N GLY A 7 16.38 -5.26 7.58
CA GLY A 7 16.23 -6.72 7.60
C GLY A 7 14.91 -7.24 7.00
N PRO A 8 14.75 -8.58 6.89
CA PRO A 8 13.61 -9.20 6.20
C PRO A 8 12.27 -8.98 6.92
N ARG A 9 12.28 -8.70 8.22
CA ARG A 9 11.04 -8.39 8.97
C ARG A 9 10.45 -7.04 8.58
N ALA A 10 11.26 -6.12 8.07
CA ALA A 10 10.79 -4.81 7.64
C ALA A 10 9.92 -4.91 6.39
N SER A 11 10.30 -5.70 5.39
CA SER A 11 9.50 -5.87 4.17
C SER A 11 8.12 -6.47 4.47
N ILE A 12 8.05 -7.47 5.35
CA ILE A 12 6.78 -8.05 5.81
C ILE A 12 5.90 -7.00 6.49
N ALA A 13 6.48 -6.19 7.37
CA ALA A 13 5.76 -5.13 8.08
C ALA A 13 5.27 -4.03 7.13
N LEU A 14 6.07 -3.64 6.13
CA LEU A 14 5.67 -2.69 5.09
C LEU A 14 4.48 -3.20 4.27
N VAL A 15 4.50 -4.46 3.84
CA VAL A 15 3.38 -5.05 3.07
C VAL A 15 2.11 -5.11 3.91
N ARG A 16 2.21 -5.51 5.19
CA ARG A 16 1.06 -5.53 6.11
C ARG A 16 0.51 -4.13 6.35
N GLY A 17 1.38 -3.16 6.62
CA GLY A 17 1.01 -1.76 6.82
C GLY A 17 0.37 -1.14 5.58
N GLY A 18 0.91 -1.40 4.39
CA GLY A 18 0.36 -0.95 3.12
C GLY A 18 -1.04 -1.52 2.86
N ARG A 19 -1.26 -2.82 3.10
CA ARG A 19 -2.60 -3.44 2.99
C ARG A 19 -3.59 -2.82 3.98
N ALA A 20 -3.19 -2.63 5.22
CA ALA A 20 -4.05 -1.98 6.22
C ALA A 20 -4.43 -0.55 5.79
N ARG A 21 -3.48 0.22 5.26
CA ARG A 21 -3.72 1.59 4.76
C ARG A 21 -4.63 1.61 3.53
N ALA A 22 -4.43 0.69 2.58
CA ALA A 22 -5.31 0.54 1.42
C ALA A 22 -6.75 0.25 1.85
N LEU A 23 -6.95 -0.66 2.79
CA LEU A 23 -8.26 -0.99 3.35
C LEU A 23 -8.90 0.21 4.05
N LEU A 24 -8.15 0.93 4.89
CA LEU A 24 -8.63 2.12 5.59
C LEU A 24 -9.01 3.27 4.64
N ARG A 25 -8.35 3.35 3.48
CA ARG A 25 -8.66 4.30 2.40
C ARG A 25 -9.86 3.85 1.55
N GLY A 26 -10.36 2.62 1.73
CA GLY A 26 -11.42 2.02 0.91
C GLY A 26 -10.95 1.57 -0.48
N GLY A 27 -9.64 1.34 -0.65
CA GLY A 27 -9.06 0.83 -1.89
C GLY A 27 -8.97 -0.69 -1.94
N GLU A 28 -9.20 -1.26 -3.12
CA GLU A 28 -9.08 -2.72 -3.34
C GLU A 28 -7.64 -3.18 -3.54
N PHE A 29 -6.72 -2.25 -3.83
CA PHE A 29 -5.32 -2.52 -4.08
C PHE A 29 -4.40 -1.54 -3.32
N VAL A 30 -3.22 -2.03 -3.00
CA VAL A 30 -2.16 -1.27 -2.34
C VAL A 30 -1.49 -0.35 -3.35
N THR A 31 -1.44 0.95 -3.05
CA THR A 31 -0.69 1.92 -3.86
C THR A 31 0.70 2.16 -3.26
N PRO A 32 1.64 2.70 -4.05
CA PRO A 32 2.94 3.13 -3.52
C PRO A 32 2.81 4.14 -2.36
N ASP A 33 1.80 4.99 -2.37
CA ASP A 33 1.52 5.94 -1.29
C ASP A 33 1.11 5.25 0.02
N ASP A 34 0.39 4.12 -0.08
CA ASP A 34 0.06 3.31 1.09
C ASP A 34 1.35 2.74 1.73
N ILE A 35 2.31 2.30 0.92
CA ILE A 35 3.61 1.82 1.39
C ILE A 35 4.45 2.95 1.96
N LYS A 36 4.63 4.06 1.22
CA LYS A 36 5.41 5.22 1.68
C LYS A 36 4.82 5.80 2.98
N GLY A 37 3.51 5.81 3.12
CA GLY A 37 2.82 6.30 4.31
C GLY A 37 3.04 5.46 5.58
N CYS A 38 3.47 4.20 5.47
CA CYS A 38 3.87 3.39 6.64
C CYS A 38 5.39 3.22 6.78
N ALA A 39 6.18 3.74 5.83
CA ALA A 39 7.61 3.47 5.74
C ALA A 39 8.39 3.97 6.97
N LEU A 40 8.17 5.21 7.40
CA LEU A 40 8.87 5.75 8.58
C LEU A 40 8.52 4.96 9.85
N ALA A 41 7.24 4.64 10.07
CA ALA A 41 6.80 3.89 11.23
C ALA A 41 7.44 2.49 11.32
N VAL A 42 7.67 1.85 10.17
CA VAL A 42 8.32 0.53 10.11
C VAL A 42 9.84 0.64 10.22
N LEU A 43 10.46 1.60 9.52
CA LEU A 43 11.91 1.60 9.28
C LEU A 43 12.72 2.37 10.32
N ARG A 44 12.17 3.43 10.94
CA ARG A 44 12.95 4.36 11.78
C ARG A 44 13.65 3.72 12.99
N HIS A 45 13.08 2.63 13.51
CA HIS A 45 13.63 1.91 14.66
C HIS A 45 14.40 0.65 14.24
N ARG A 46 14.57 0.43 12.94
CA ARG A 46 15.16 -0.80 12.36
C ARG A 46 16.46 -0.55 11.60
N VAL A 47 16.82 0.70 11.35
CA VAL A 47 18.04 1.07 10.63
C VAL A 47 19.02 1.76 11.57
N LYS A 48 20.30 1.63 11.27
CA LYS A 48 21.36 2.43 11.91
C LYS A 48 22.06 3.28 10.86
N LEU A 49 22.23 4.56 11.17
CA LEU A 49 23.01 5.46 10.33
C LEU A 49 24.48 5.04 10.32
N SER A 50 25.17 5.39 9.23
CA SER A 50 26.62 5.32 9.22
C SER A 50 27.20 6.42 10.12
N PRO A 51 28.38 6.19 10.75
CA PRO A 51 28.96 7.15 11.67
C PRO A 51 29.13 8.55 11.06
N GLU A 52 29.38 8.65 9.76
CA GLU A 52 29.55 9.91 9.05
C GLU A 52 28.26 10.75 9.09
N LEU A 53 27.10 10.15 8.84
CA LEU A 53 25.81 10.86 8.88
C LEU A 53 25.38 11.21 10.31
N ASP A 54 25.79 10.39 11.29
CA ASP A 54 25.52 10.64 12.70
C ASP A 54 26.33 11.84 13.22
N ILE A 55 27.60 11.95 12.81
CA ILE A 55 28.48 13.10 13.09
C ILE A 55 27.96 14.38 12.42
N GLU A 56 27.42 14.29 11.21
CA GLU A 56 26.76 15.40 10.52
C GLU A 56 25.44 15.84 11.19
N GLY A 57 24.97 15.11 12.21
CA GLY A 57 23.76 15.44 12.96
C GLY A 57 22.46 15.14 12.21
N LEU A 58 22.51 14.30 11.17
CA LEU A 58 21.32 13.91 10.42
C LEU A 58 20.49 12.91 11.23
N SER A 59 19.20 13.18 11.33
CA SER A 59 18.26 12.24 11.96
C SER A 59 17.95 11.06 11.03
N VAL A 60 17.66 9.90 11.63
CA VAL A 60 17.20 8.71 10.91
C VAL A 60 16.01 9.01 10.00
N ASP A 61 15.07 9.82 10.47
CA ASP A 61 13.88 10.22 9.72
C ASP A 61 14.22 11.03 8.47
N GLN A 62 15.17 11.97 8.55
CA GLN A 62 15.62 12.77 7.40
C GLN A 62 16.26 11.89 6.33
N VAL A 63 17.16 11.00 6.74
CA VAL A 63 17.85 10.07 5.84
C VAL A 63 16.86 9.12 5.19
N LEU A 64 15.91 8.57 5.96
CA LEU A 64 14.87 7.70 5.40
C LEU A 64 13.97 8.43 4.41
N ARG A 65 13.58 9.68 4.66
CA ARG A 65 12.80 10.47 3.69
C ARG A 65 13.55 10.67 2.39
N GLN A 66 14.82 11.08 2.46
CA GLN A 66 15.66 11.25 1.28
C GLN A 66 15.77 9.95 0.45
N ILE A 67 15.96 8.80 1.12
CA ILE A 67 16.00 7.50 0.46
C ILE A 67 14.64 7.17 -0.20
N LEU A 68 13.53 7.40 0.50
CA LEU A 68 12.18 7.12 -0.01
C LEU A 68 11.77 8.01 -1.17
N ASP A 69 12.29 9.24 -1.22
CA ASP A 69 12.04 10.20 -2.31
C ASP A 69 12.81 9.82 -3.58
N GLN A 70 13.98 9.18 -3.46
CA GLN A 70 14.73 8.65 -4.60
C GLN A 70 14.03 7.46 -5.27
N VAL A 71 13.16 6.74 -4.54
CA VAL A 71 12.40 5.62 -5.11
C VAL A 71 11.18 6.16 -5.84
N SER A 72 11.27 6.18 -7.18
CA SER A 72 10.13 6.50 -8.03
C SER A 72 9.08 5.40 -7.92
N ALA A 73 7.85 5.81 -7.57
CA ALA A 73 6.70 4.95 -7.69
C ALA A 73 6.29 4.95 -9.16
N ALA A 74 6.65 3.92 -9.91
CA ALA A 74 6.21 3.80 -11.30
C ALA A 74 4.68 3.86 -11.36
N ALA A 75 4.13 4.87 -12.04
CA ALA A 75 2.68 5.04 -12.25
C ALA A 75 2.06 3.92 -13.11
N ARG A 76 2.89 3.04 -13.69
CA ARG A 76 2.45 1.89 -14.45
C ARG A 76 2.44 0.65 -13.56
N TYR A 77 1.29 0.40 -12.96
CA TYR A 77 0.92 -0.98 -12.70
C TYR A 77 0.78 -1.67 -14.07
N VAL A 78 1.53 -2.74 -14.31
CA VAL A 78 1.23 -3.64 -15.43
C VAL A 78 -0.13 -4.25 -15.09
N ALA A 79 -1.18 -3.71 -15.69
CA ALA A 79 -2.46 -4.39 -15.76
C ALA A 79 -2.16 -5.75 -16.41
N GLY A 80 -2.21 -6.81 -15.62
CA GLY A 80 -2.36 -8.15 -16.17
C GLY A 80 -3.55 -8.10 -17.12
N ALA A 81 -3.38 -8.62 -18.33
CA ALA A 81 -4.42 -8.68 -19.34
C ALA A 81 -5.70 -9.28 -18.72
N GLY A 82 -6.68 -8.44 -18.38
CA GLY A 82 -7.95 -8.87 -17.77
C GLY A 82 -8.63 -7.86 -16.86
N ASP A 83 -7.91 -7.03 -16.10
CA ASP A 83 -8.56 -6.25 -15.03
C ASP A 83 -8.98 -4.84 -15.46
N ARG A 84 -10.30 -4.69 -15.59
CA ARG A 84 -11.02 -3.41 -15.67
C ARG A 84 -10.81 -2.65 -14.36
N LEU A 85 -10.37 -1.39 -14.43
CA LEU A 85 -10.37 -0.46 -13.30
C LEU A 85 -11.80 -0.38 -12.69
N PRO A 86 -12.00 -0.70 -11.40
CA PRO A 86 -13.30 -0.58 -10.77
C PRO A 86 -13.50 0.89 -10.39
N GLY A 87 -14.36 1.59 -11.14
CA GLY A 87 -14.63 2.99 -10.87
C GLY A 87 -15.43 3.77 -11.92
N LYS A 88 -15.82 3.15 -13.04
CA LYS A 88 -16.63 3.85 -14.05
C LYS A 88 -17.78 3.00 -14.59
N ASN A 89 -18.61 2.44 -13.70
CA ASN A 89 -20.06 2.33 -13.95
C ASN A 89 -20.82 1.90 -12.68
N ARG A 90 -21.61 2.82 -12.13
CA ARG A 90 -22.53 2.57 -10.99
C ARG A 90 -23.94 2.16 -11.44
N GLN A 91 -24.13 1.67 -12.66
CA GLN A 91 -25.46 1.30 -13.14
C GLN A 91 -25.44 -0.06 -13.82
N SER A 92 -26.50 -0.84 -13.54
CA SER A 92 -26.94 -2.09 -14.18
C SER A 92 -26.45 -3.44 -13.63
N VAL A 93 -26.60 -3.75 -12.34
CA VAL A 93 -26.86 -5.15 -11.91
C VAL A 93 -27.75 -5.19 -10.65
N LEU A 94 -29.01 -4.80 -10.78
CA LEU A 94 -30.08 -5.29 -9.92
C LEU A 94 -31.14 -5.88 -10.85
N GLY A 95 -30.80 -7.04 -11.40
CA GLY A 95 -31.63 -7.80 -12.31
C GLY A 95 -31.71 -9.25 -11.83
N ARG A 96 -32.84 -9.57 -11.18
CA ARG A 96 -33.51 -10.87 -11.25
C ARG A 96 -32.88 -12.03 -10.47
N VAL A 97 -33.27 -12.18 -9.21
CA VAL A 97 -33.53 -13.50 -8.62
C VAL A 97 -35.04 -13.68 -8.59
N ALA A 98 -35.56 -14.39 -9.59
CA ALA A 98 -36.92 -14.91 -9.58
C ALA A 98 -36.91 -16.22 -8.77
N GLY A 99 -37.56 -16.24 -7.61
CA GLY A 99 -37.89 -17.49 -6.90
C GLY A 99 -39.14 -18.13 -7.51
N PRO A 100 -39.28 -19.47 -7.48
CA PRO A 100 -40.48 -20.14 -7.97
C PRO A 100 -41.57 -20.08 -6.87
N GLY A 101 -42.53 -19.18 -7.03
CA GLY A 101 -43.72 -19.10 -6.19
C GLY A 101 -44.89 -18.64 -7.04
N GLY A 102 -45.56 -19.60 -7.71
CA GLY A 102 -46.81 -19.35 -8.41
C GLY A 102 -47.98 -19.20 -7.43
N PRO A 103 -49.06 -18.48 -7.80
CA PRO A 103 -50.18 -18.20 -6.91
C PRO A 103 -51.16 -19.38 -6.80
N GLU A 104 -51.59 -19.67 -5.58
CA GLU A 104 -52.76 -20.50 -5.27
C GLU A 104 -54.03 -19.65 -5.45
N PRO A 105 -55.02 -20.08 -6.28
CA PRO A 105 -56.26 -19.34 -6.43
C PRO A 105 -57.27 -19.65 -5.30
N ALA A 106 -58.05 -18.62 -4.97
CA ALA A 106 -59.11 -18.60 -3.96
C ALA A 106 -60.33 -19.49 -4.27
#